data_AF-A0A3Q7EUH6-F1
#
_entry.id   AF-A0A3Q7EUH6-F1
#
_cell.length_a   1.000
_cell.length_b   1.000
_cell.length_c   1.000
_cell.angle_alpha   90.00
_cell.angle_beta   90.00
_cell.angle_gamma   90.00
#
_symmetry.space_group_name_H-M   'P 1'
#
loop_
_entity.id
_entity.type
_entity.pdbx_description
1 polymer ?
#
loop_
_entity_poly.entity_id
_entity_poly.type
_entity_poly.pdbx_seq_one_letter_code
_entity_poly.pdbx_strand_id
1 'polypeptide(L)'
;MSSPKKILLKSNDGEVFEVEEAVALESQTIKFLIEDDCAGSHIPISNVSGNILAKVLEYLKRHVEEESTSKTEGADADAALKVFDAEFVKVDQKTLFDLILAANYLNIKSLLDLTCQTVADMIKGKTPEAIRNTFNIKNDFTPEEEEESSDGEVFEVDEAVALESQTIKHLIEDDCAGSNIPLPNVTSKILAKVIEYSKRHVEASSKTEDKAAEDELKVFDAEFVKVDQGTLFDLILAANYLNIKSLLDLTCQTVADMIKGKTPEEIRKTFNIKNDFTPEEEEEVRRENAWAFE
;
A
#
# COMPACT_ATOMS: atom_id res chain seq x y z
N MET A 1 -35.97 -37.31 -14.62
CA MET A 1 -34.89 -36.39 -14.25
C MET A 1 -33.80 -36.58 -15.29
N SER A 2 -33.44 -35.52 -16.02
CA SER A 2 -32.33 -35.60 -16.98
C SER A 2 -31.04 -35.81 -16.19
N SER A 3 -30.15 -36.69 -16.67
CA SER A 3 -28.83 -36.85 -16.06
C SER A 3 -28.08 -35.50 -16.08
N PRO A 4 -27.30 -35.18 -15.03
CA PRO A 4 -26.52 -33.95 -15.00
C PRO A 4 -25.57 -33.92 -16.20
N LYS A 5 -25.57 -32.81 -16.94
CA LYS A 5 -24.69 -32.63 -18.08
C LYS A 5 -23.25 -32.52 -17.56
N LYS A 6 -22.35 -33.26 -18.20
CA LYS A 6 -20.93 -33.33 -17.82
C LYS A 6 -20.05 -32.73 -18.91
N ILE A 7 -18.94 -32.14 -18.51
CA ILE A 7 -17.94 -31.56 -19.40
C ILE A 7 -16.55 -32.10 -19.05
N LEU A 8 -15.64 -32.06 -20.03
CA LEU A 8 -14.26 -32.49 -19.87
C LEU A 8 -13.33 -31.27 -19.85
N LEU A 9 -12.60 -31.09 -18.75
CA LEU A 9 -11.56 -30.08 -18.60
C LEU A 9 -10.19 -30.73 -18.75
N LYS A 10 -9.25 -30.08 -19.43
CA LYS A 10 -7.88 -30.58 -19.57
C LYS A 10 -6.88 -29.59 -18.98
N SER A 11 -6.12 -30.00 -17.97
CA SER A 11 -5.07 -29.18 -17.35
C SER A 11 -3.87 -28.97 -18.27
N ASN A 12 -2.94 -28.11 -17.86
CA ASN A 12 -1.76 -27.76 -18.64
C ASN A 12 -0.73 -28.91 -18.79
N ASP A 13 -0.68 -29.81 -17.82
CA ASP A 13 0.11 -31.04 -17.81
C ASP A 13 -0.61 -32.21 -18.47
N GLY A 14 -1.81 -31.96 -19.01
CA GLY A 14 -2.54 -32.88 -19.88
C GLY A 14 -3.49 -33.85 -19.17
N GLU A 15 -3.64 -33.74 -17.84
CA GLU A 15 -4.67 -34.48 -17.11
C GLU A 15 -6.08 -34.03 -17.53
N VAL A 16 -7.02 -34.97 -17.57
CA VAL A 16 -8.40 -34.72 -18.01
C VAL A 16 -9.36 -35.02 -16.87
N PHE A 17 -10.24 -34.06 -16.58
CA PHE A 17 -11.21 -34.11 -15.50
C PHE A 17 -12.62 -34.09 -16.08
N GLU A 18 -13.44 -35.07 -15.68
CA GLU A 18 -14.88 -35.05 -15.93
C GLU A 18 -15.57 -34.34 -14.76
N VAL A 19 -16.28 -33.26 -15.05
CA VAL A 19 -16.98 -32.44 -14.05
C VAL A 19 -18.42 -32.15 -14.50
N GLU A 20 -19.31 -32.02 -13.52
CA GLU A 20 -20.68 -31.58 -13.78
C GLU A 20 -20.70 -30.12 -14.26
N GLU A 21 -21.54 -29.82 -15.24
CA GLU A 21 -21.66 -28.48 -15.81
C GLU A 21 -21.99 -27.43 -14.74
N ALA A 22 -22.85 -27.75 -13.77
CA ALA A 22 -23.19 -26.86 -12.66
C ALA A 22 -21.96 -26.42 -11.85
N VAL A 23 -21.03 -27.35 -11.58
CA VAL A 23 -19.78 -27.07 -10.86
C VAL A 23 -18.83 -26.22 -11.70
N ALA A 24 -18.76 -26.51 -13.00
CA ALA A 24 -17.90 -25.76 -13.89
C ALA A 24 -18.35 -24.31 -14.13
N LEU A 25 -19.66 -24.05 -14.04
CA LEU A 25 -20.25 -22.71 -14.23
C LEU A 25 -19.93 -21.72 -13.10
N GLU A 26 -19.42 -22.20 -11.96
CA GLU A 26 -18.87 -21.34 -10.90
C GLU A 26 -17.63 -20.56 -11.37
N SER A 27 -16.92 -21.08 -12.37
CA SER A 27 -15.87 -20.34 -13.07
C SER A 27 -16.48 -19.49 -14.18
N GLN A 28 -16.34 -18.17 -14.08
CA GLN A 28 -16.78 -17.28 -15.16
C GLN A 28 -15.98 -17.54 -16.46
N THR A 29 -14.69 -17.86 -16.35
CA THR A 29 -13.86 -18.22 -17.50
C THR A 29 -14.40 -19.45 -18.23
N ILE A 30 -14.75 -20.53 -17.50
CA ILE A 30 -15.29 -21.74 -18.12
C ILE A 30 -16.70 -21.48 -18.69
N LYS A 31 -17.52 -20.68 -18.01
CA LYS A 31 -18.83 -20.26 -18.52
C LYS A 31 -18.73 -19.60 -19.90
N PHE A 32 -17.84 -18.62 -20.08
CA PHE A 32 -17.61 -17.99 -21.39
C PHE A 32 -17.14 -18.99 -22.44
N LEU A 33 -16.26 -19.93 -22.08
CA LEU A 33 -15.76 -20.95 -23.00
C LEU A 33 -16.84 -21.96 -23.44
N ILE A 34 -17.85 -22.21 -22.61
CA ILE A 34 -19.01 -23.05 -22.96
C ILE A 34 -19.97 -22.29 -23.89
N GLU A 35 -20.21 -21.00 -23.64
CA GLU A 35 -21.13 -20.16 -24.43
C GLU A 35 -20.63 -19.90 -25.86
N ASP A 36 -19.31 -19.81 -26.06
CA ASP A 36 -18.68 -19.55 -27.36
C ASP A 36 -18.56 -20.79 -28.29
N ASP A 37 -19.18 -21.93 -27.95
CA ASP A 37 -19.16 -23.19 -28.72
C ASP A 37 -17.76 -23.60 -29.20
N CYS A 38 -16.74 -23.42 -28.34
CA CYS A 38 -15.39 -23.91 -28.57
C CYS A 38 -15.35 -25.45 -28.39
N ALA A 39 -16.06 -26.15 -29.28
CA ALA A 39 -16.29 -27.60 -29.29
C ALA A 39 -15.02 -28.36 -29.73
N GLY A 40 -14.01 -28.34 -28.88
CA GLY A 40 -13.09 -29.48 -28.75
C GLY A 40 -13.74 -30.59 -27.93
N SER A 41 -13.14 -31.79 -27.92
CA SER A 41 -13.56 -32.86 -26.99
C SER A 41 -13.30 -32.53 -25.52
N HIS A 42 -12.54 -31.47 -25.23
CA HIS A 42 -12.19 -30.98 -23.91
C HIS A 42 -11.95 -29.46 -23.91
N ILE A 43 -12.27 -28.79 -22.79
CA ILE A 43 -11.96 -27.38 -22.55
C ILE A 43 -10.54 -27.28 -21.95
N PRO A 44 -9.59 -26.61 -22.62
CA PRO A 44 -8.21 -26.50 -22.12
C PRO A 44 -8.08 -25.44 -21.01
N ILE A 45 -7.50 -25.83 -19.88
CA ILE A 45 -7.14 -24.98 -18.74
C ILE A 45 -5.62 -24.84 -18.69
N SER A 46 -5.07 -24.08 -19.64
CA SER A 46 -3.64 -24.06 -19.95
C SER A 46 -2.72 -23.46 -18.89
N ASN A 47 -3.25 -22.77 -17.88
CA ASN A 47 -2.44 -22.13 -16.83
C ASN A 47 -2.56 -22.82 -15.46
N VAL A 48 -3.23 -23.98 -15.39
CA VAL A 48 -3.44 -24.70 -14.13
C VAL A 48 -2.99 -26.15 -14.30
N SER A 49 -2.14 -26.63 -13.39
CA SER A 49 -1.70 -28.03 -13.35
C SER A 49 -2.80 -28.95 -12.82
N GLY A 50 -2.73 -30.24 -13.15
CA GLY A 50 -3.76 -31.22 -12.83
C GLY A 50 -4.01 -31.32 -11.32
N ASN A 51 -2.95 -31.33 -10.51
CA ASN A 51 -3.05 -31.37 -9.05
C ASN A 51 -3.78 -30.15 -8.45
N ILE A 52 -3.58 -28.95 -9.02
CA ILE A 52 -4.23 -27.73 -8.56
C ILE A 52 -5.67 -27.67 -9.08
N LEU A 53 -5.89 -28.04 -10.34
CA LEU A 53 -7.22 -28.12 -10.92
C LEU A 53 -8.10 -29.12 -10.15
N ALA A 54 -7.55 -30.26 -9.73
CA ALA A 54 -8.26 -31.22 -8.89
C ALA A 54 -8.77 -30.59 -7.58
N LYS A 55 -7.92 -29.80 -6.89
CA LYS A 55 -8.29 -29.07 -5.67
C LYS A 55 -9.32 -27.97 -5.92
N VAL A 56 -9.19 -27.22 -7.01
CA VAL A 56 -10.20 -26.23 -7.42
C VAL A 56 -11.56 -26.92 -7.63
N LEU A 57 -11.58 -28.04 -8.33
CA LEU A 57 -12.81 -28.79 -8.59
C LEU A 57 -13.40 -29.41 -7.31
N GLU A 58 -12.57 -29.85 -6.36
CA GLU A 58 -13.00 -30.30 -5.03
C GLU A 58 -13.72 -29.16 -4.27
N TYR A 59 -13.11 -27.97 -4.25
CA TYR A 59 -13.68 -26.78 -3.61
C TYR A 59 -15.03 -26.39 -4.22
N LEU A 60 -15.10 -26.30 -5.56
CA LEU A 60 -16.31 -25.93 -6.28
C LEU A 60 -17.44 -26.95 -6.07
N LYS A 61 -17.14 -28.25 -6.12
CA LYS A 61 -18.13 -29.31 -5.86
C LYS A 61 -18.77 -29.13 -4.49
N ARG A 62 -17.95 -28.90 -3.46
CA ARG A 62 -18.44 -28.72 -2.10
C ARG A 62 -19.35 -27.51 -1.95
N HIS A 63 -19.01 -26.39 -2.58
CA HIS A 63 -19.81 -25.16 -2.52
C HIS A 63 -21.15 -25.30 -3.25
N VAL A 64 -21.15 -25.97 -4.40
CA VAL A 64 -22.37 -26.23 -5.19
C VAL A 64 -23.31 -27.20 -4.46
N GLU A 65 -22.75 -28.24 -3.82
CA GLU A 65 -23.52 -29.17 -2.99
C GLU A 65 -24.22 -28.43 -1.84
N GLU A 66 -23.55 -27.50 -1.15
CA GLU A 66 -24.16 -26.79 -0.02
C GLU A 66 -25.11 -25.65 -0.41
N GLU A 67 -24.91 -25.01 -1.55
CA GLU A 67 -25.95 -24.13 -2.13
C GLU A 67 -27.24 -24.90 -2.42
N SER A 68 -27.15 -26.20 -2.76
CA SER A 68 -28.32 -27.03 -3.02
C SER A 68 -29.06 -27.49 -1.74
N THR A 69 -28.35 -27.67 -0.63
CA THR A 69 -28.89 -28.14 0.66
C THR A 69 -29.36 -27.00 1.59
N SER A 70 -28.78 -25.80 1.46
CA SER A 70 -29.09 -24.60 2.26
C SER A 70 -30.52 -24.06 2.09
N LYS A 71 -31.30 -24.53 1.11
CA LYS A 71 -32.73 -24.18 0.94
C LYS A 71 -33.66 -24.83 1.96
N THR A 72 -33.16 -25.70 2.84
CA THR A 72 -33.98 -26.51 3.77
C THR A 72 -33.64 -26.35 5.26
N GLU A 73 -32.41 -26.01 5.65
CA GLU A 73 -32.01 -25.90 7.07
C GLU A 73 -31.04 -24.71 7.27
N GLY A 74 -31.56 -23.58 7.76
CA GLY A 74 -30.78 -22.34 7.94
C GLY A 74 -30.01 -22.32 9.27
N ALA A 75 -28.75 -21.85 9.20
CA ALA A 75 -27.74 -21.64 10.24
C ALA A 75 -26.66 -22.75 10.42
N ASP A 76 -27.00 -24.04 10.37
CA ASP A 76 -26.01 -25.12 10.64
C ASP A 76 -25.11 -25.44 9.41
N ALA A 77 -25.68 -25.34 8.20
CA ALA A 77 -24.95 -25.57 6.95
C ALA A 77 -23.85 -24.52 6.67
N ASP A 78 -24.09 -23.25 7.04
CA ASP A 78 -23.12 -22.16 6.88
C ASP A 78 -21.89 -22.35 7.80
N ALA A 79 -22.08 -22.92 8.99
CA ALA A 79 -20.99 -23.24 9.90
C ALA A 79 -20.12 -24.39 9.35
N ALA A 80 -20.72 -25.42 8.77
CA ALA A 80 -20.00 -26.55 8.19
C ALA A 80 -19.14 -26.13 6.98
N LEU A 81 -19.64 -25.21 6.14
CA LEU A 81 -18.89 -24.69 5.00
C LEU A 81 -17.67 -23.86 5.45
N LYS A 82 -17.83 -23.01 6.47
CA LYS A 82 -16.72 -22.26 7.07
C LYS A 82 -15.64 -23.16 7.66
N VAL A 83 -16.03 -24.26 8.30
CA VAL A 83 -15.08 -25.26 8.81
C VAL A 83 -14.35 -25.94 7.66
N PHE A 84 -15.06 -26.30 6.59
CA PHE A 84 -14.44 -26.85 5.39
C PHE A 84 -13.44 -25.86 4.77
N ASP A 85 -13.81 -24.59 4.59
CA ASP A 85 -12.95 -23.55 4.02
C ASP A 85 -11.67 -23.37 4.84
N ALA A 86 -11.80 -23.32 6.16
CA ALA A 86 -10.67 -23.19 7.08
C ALA A 86 -9.72 -24.40 7.03
N GLU A 87 -10.22 -25.61 6.77
CA GLU A 87 -9.39 -26.80 6.57
C GLU A 87 -8.80 -26.88 5.15
N PHE A 88 -9.58 -26.47 4.13
CA PHE A 88 -9.20 -26.53 2.72
C PHE A 88 -7.93 -25.72 2.43
N VAL A 89 -7.79 -24.55 3.05
CA VAL A 89 -6.63 -23.65 2.88
C VAL A 89 -5.41 -24.07 3.70
N LYS A 90 -5.49 -25.11 4.55
CA LYS A 90 -4.34 -25.66 5.29
C LYS A 90 -3.46 -26.54 4.39
N VAL A 91 -2.95 -25.94 3.33
CA VAL A 91 -2.00 -26.52 2.40
C VAL A 91 -0.62 -25.89 2.58
N ASP A 92 0.40 -26.46 1.95
CA ASP A 92 1.70 -25.81 1.90
C ASP A 92 1.63 -24.49 1.10
N GLN A 93 2.58 -23.59 1.37
CA GLN A 93 2.60 -22.24 0.79
C GLN A 93 2.61 -22.25 -0.75
N LYS A 94 3.32 -23.20 -1.37
CA LYS A 94 3.36 -23.30 -2.83
C LYS A 94 1.98 -23.64 -3.37
N THR A 95 1.31 -24.64 -2.79
CA THR A 95 -0.06 -25.00 -3.17
C THR A 95 -1.04 -23.85 -2.93
N LEU A 96 -0.91 -23.10 -1.82
CA LEU A 96 -1.77 -21.93 -1.55
C LEU A 96 -1.62 -20.85 -2.63
N PHE A 97 -0.39 -20.51 -3.01
CA PHE A 97 -0.14 -19.54 -4.09
C PHE A 97 -0.61 -20.04 -5.45
N ASP A 98 -0.39 -21.32 -5.76
CA ASP A 98 -0.89 -21.92 -6.99
C ASP A 98 -2.44 -21.90 -7.04
N LEU A 99 -3.12 -22.07 -5.90
CA LEU A 99 -4.57 -21.91 -5.79
C LEU A 99 -5.04 -20.46 -6.02
N ILE A 100 -4.33 -19.47 -5.48
CA ILE A 100 -4.61 -18.04 -5.72
C ILE A 100 -4.54 -17.73 -7.23
N LEU A 101 -3.45 -18.18 -7.88
CA LEU A 101 -3.25 -17.97 -9.31
C LEU A 101 -4.32 -18.68 -10.14
N ALA A 102 -4.69 -19.91 -9.77
CA ALA A 102 -5.75 -20.66 -10.45
C ALA A 102 -7.13 -20.01 -10.27
N ALA A 103 -7.46 -19.54 -9.05
CA ALA A 103 -8.73 -18.87 -8.76
C ALA A 103 -8.87 -17.56 -9.54
N ASN A 104 -7.79 -16.78 -9.64
CA ASN A 104 -7.75 -15.57 -10.45
C ASN A 104 -7.90 -15.89 -11.95
N TYR A 105 -7.15 -16.87 -12.46
CA TYR A 105 -7.20 -17.29 -13.87
C TYR A 105 -8.58 -17.82 -14.29
N LEU A 106 -9.20 -18.64 -13.44
CA LEU A 106 -10.54 -19.21 -13.65
C LEU A 106 -11.66 -18.24 -13.25
N ASN A 107 -11.32 -17.08 -12.71
CA ASN A 107 -12.25 -16.07 -12.22
C ASN A 107 -13.30 -16.68 -11.26
N ILE A 108 -12.80 -17.31 -10.20
CA ILE A 108 -13.58 -17.92 -9.12
C ILE A 108 -13.44 -17.03 -7.88
N LYS A 109 -14.37 -16.09 -7.71
CA LYS A 109 -14.29 -15.05 -6.68
C LYS A 109 -14.23 -15.62 -5.25
N SER A 110 -15.06 -16.60 -4.92
CA SER A 110 -15.12 -17.19 -3.58
C SER A 110 -13.79 -17.80 -3.15
N LEU A 111 -13.17 -18.59 -4.04
CA LEU A 111 -11.86 -19.20 -3.79
C LEU A 111 -10.74 -18.16 -3.71
N LEU A 112 -10.79 -17.14 -4.58
CA LEU A 112 -9.80 -16.05 -4.57
C LEU A 112 -9.88 -15.27 -3.25
N ASP A 113 -11.07 -14.88 -2.82
CA ASP A 113 -11.29 -14.18 -1.56
C ASP A 113 -10.81 -15.01 -0.37
N LEU A 114 -11.17 -16.30 -0.31
CA LEU A 114 -10.76 -17.21 0.76
C LEU A 114 -9.24 -17.35 0.88
N THR A 115 -8.56 -17.57 -0.25
CA THR A 115 -7.11 -17.76 -0.28
C THR A 115 -6.35 -16.45 -0.02
N CYS A 116 -6.83 -15.31 -0.54
CA CYS A 116 -6.30 -13.99 -0.22
C CYS A 116 -6.48 -13.64 1.26
N GLN A 117 -7.65 -13.91 1.85
CA GLN A 117 -7.91 -13.69 3.27
C GLN A 117 -6.97 -14.53 4.14
N THR A 118 -6.72 -15.78 3.75
CA THR A 118 -5.75 -16.65 4.43
C THR A 118 -4.35 -16.01 4.45
N VAL A 119 -3.89 -15.48 3.32
CA VAL A 119 -2.61 -14.75 3.25
C VAL A 119 -2.62 -13.48 4.10
N ALA A 120 -3.72 -12.73 4.09
CA ALA A 120 -3.89 -11.54 4.93
C ALA A 120 -3.80 -11.87 6.43
N ASP A 121 -4.44 -12.95 6.87
CA ASP A 121 -4.36 -13.42 8.26
C ASP A 121 -2.95 -13.90 8.62
N MET A 122 -2.20 -14.45 7.66
CA MET A 122 -0.79 -14.82 7.87
C MET A 122 0.13 -13.63 8.10
N ILE A 123 -0.20 -12.42 7.60
CA ILE A 123 0.60 -11.20 7.78
C ILE A 123 0.08 -10.30 8.90
N LYS A 124 -1.19 -10.44 9.28
CA LYS A 124 -1.84 -9.60 10.27
C LYS A 124 -1.08 -9.61 11.60
N GLY A 125 -0.66 -8.43 12.05
CA GLY A 125 0.05 -8.24 13.32
C GLY A 125 1.50 -8.75 13.35
N LYS A 126 2.07 -9.18 12.22
CA LYS A 126 3.48 -9.57 12.14
C LYS A 126 4.36 -8.37 11.77
N THR A 127 5.60 -8.39 12.28
CA THR A 127 6.63 -7.41 11.87
C THR A 127 7.05 -7.65 10.42
N PRO A 128 7.58 -6.64 9.72
CA PRO A 128 8.13 -6.80 8.37
C PRO A 128 9.15 -7.94 8.28
N GLU A 129 10.02 -8.10 9.29
CA GLU A 129 10.99 -9.19 9.36
C GLU A 129 10.31 -10.57 9.47
N ALA A 130 9.30 -10.69 10.34
CA ALA A 130 8.54 -11.93 10.48
C ALA A 130 7.76 -12.28 9.20
N ILE A 131 7.26 -11.28 8.47
CA ILE A 131 6.64 -11.45 7.16
C ILE A 131 7.69 -11.93 6.15
N ARG A 132 8.84 -11.25 6.05
CA ARG A 132 9.93 -11.67 5.15
C ARG A 132 10.34 -13.11 5.39
N ASN A 133 10.50 -13.50 6.66
CA ASN A 133 10.81 -14.87 7.04
C ASN A 133 9.67 -15.84 6.67
N THR A 134 8.41 -15.47 6.88
CA THR A 134 7.23 -16.29 6.53
C THR A 134 7.15 -16.57 5.03
N PHE A 135 7.50 -15.60 4.20
CA PHE A 135 7.40 -15.69 2.74
C PHE A 135 8.75 -15.94 2.05
N ASN A 136 9.81 -16.22 2.82
CA ASN A 136 11.17 -16.39 2.33
C ASN A 136 11.60 -15.25 1.38
N ILE A 137 11.19 -14.03 1.70
CA ILE A 137 11.50 -12.81 0.94
C ILE A 137 12.89 -12.37 1.37
N LYS A 138 13.81 -12.28 0.40
CA LYS A 138 15.15 -11.75 0.66
C LYS A 138 15.02 -10.29 1.08
N ASN A 139 15.70 -9.92 2.15
CA ASN A 139 15.91 -8.52 2.47
C ASN A 139 16.92 -7.92 1.48
N ASP A 140 16.45 -7.05 0.62
CA ASP A 140 17.22 -6.31 -0.38
C ASP A 140 17.51 -4.87 0.04
N PHE A 141 17.02 -4.46 1.21
CA PHE A 141 17.30 -3.16 1.80
C PHE A 141 18.75 -3.13 2.28
N THR A 142 19.42 -2.01 2.01
CA THR A 142 20.71 -1.70 2.61
C THR A 142 20.54 -1.33 4.09
N PRO A 143 21.58 -1.48 4.94
CA PRO A 143 21.50 -1.05 6.34
C PRO A 143 21.15 0.43 6.51
N GLU A 144 21.53 1.27 5.55
CA GLU A 144 21.19 2.70 5.49
C GLU A 144 19.68 2.89 5.23
N GLU A 145 19.09 2.12 4.30
CA GLU A 145 17.64 2.13 4.05
C GLU A 145 16.81 1.50 5.18
N GLU A 146 17.40 0.60 5.99
CA GLU A 146 16.76 0.06 7.20
C GLU A 146 16.78 1.03 8.38
N GLU A 147 17.89 1.78 8.58
CA GLU A 147 17.97 2.81 9.62
C GLU A 147 17.09 4.03 9.34
N GLU A 148 16.86 4.36 8.07
CA GLU A 148 15.95 5.44 7.67
C GLU A 148 14.46 5.08 7.85
N SER A 149 14.14 3.79 7.94
CA SER A 149 12.77 3.27 8.04
C SER A 149 12.27 3.18 9.49
N SER A 150 12.08 4.31 10.16
CA SER A 150 11.45 4.48 11.49
C SER A 150 12.06 3.63 12.62
N ASP A 151 12.72 4.30 13.55
CA ASP A 151 13.24 3.87 14.85
C ASP A 151 12.23 3.16 15.79
N GLY A 152 11.05 2.78 15.29
CA GLY A 152 10.06 1.94 15.97
C GLY A 152 9.31 2.64 17.10
N GLU A 153 9.51 3.93 17.32
CA GLU A 153 8.76 4.67 18.34
C GLU A 153 7.31 4.90 17.90
N VAL A 154 6.42 4.87 18.88
CA VAL A 154 4.98 5.07 18.68
C VAL A 154 4.58 6.40 19.32
N PHE A 155 3.91 7.24 18.55
CA PHE A 155 3.40 8.52 19.02
C PHE A 155 1.88 8.46 19.15
N GLU A 156 1.38 8.75 20.35
CA GLU A 156 -0.03 8.99 20.58
C GLU A 156 -0.35 10.45 20.27
N VAL A 157 -1.28 10.68 19.34
CA VAL A 157 -1.65 12.00 18.84
C VAL A 157 -3.15 12.13 18.74
N ASP A 158 -3.66 13.32 19.04
CA ASP A 158 -5.08 13.62 18.87
C ASP A 158 -5.47 13.52 17.39
N GLU A 159 -6.67 13.01 17.13
CA GLU A 159 -7.17 12.81 15.77
C GLU A 159 -7.14 14.11 14.96
N ALA A 160 -7.54 15.24 15.56
CA ALA A 160 -7.50 16.56 14.90
C ALA A 160 -6.09 16.97 14.44
N VAL A 161 -5.04 16.56 15.18
CA VAL A 161 -3.64 16.82 14.83
C VAL A 161 -3.19 15.90 13.71
N ALA A 162 -3.59 14.62 13.77
CA ALA A 162 -3.28 13.65 12.74
C ALA A 162 -3.93 14.01 11.39
N LEU A 163 -5.13 14.61 11.41
CA LEU A 163 -5.89 15.02 10.23
C LEU A 163 -5.31 16.24 9.49
N GLU A 164 -4.31 16.94 10.06
CA GLU A 164 -3.53 17.95 9.31
C GLU A 164 -2.75 17.31 8.16
N SER A 165 -2.37 16.03 8.30
CA SER A 165 -1.77 15.23 7.24
C SER A 165 -2.87 14.68 6.32
N GLN A 166 -2.89 15.12 5.06
CA GLN A 166 -3.84 14.56 4.08
C GLN A 166 -3.57 13.08 3.81
N THR A 167 -2.30 12.64 3.91
CA THR A 167 -1.94 11.23 3.77
C THR A 167 -2.58 10.38 4.88
N ILE A 168 -2.46 10.80 6.14
CA ILE A 168 -3.05 10.10 7.29
C ILE A 168 -4.57 10.16 7.23
N LYS A 169 -5.14 11.31 6.86
CA LYS A 169 -6.59 11.48 6.70
C LYS A 169 -7.20 10.44 5.75
N HIS A 170 -6.64 10.27 4.55
CA HIS A 170 -7.17 9.26 3.61
C HIS A 170 -7.03 7.84 4.16
N LEU A 171 -5.94 7.53 4.88
CA LEU A 171 -5.75 6.20 5.49
C LEU A 171 -6.80 5.88 6.57
N ILE A 172 -7.24 6.90 7.32
CA ILE A 172 -8.31 6.76 8.33
C ILE A 172 -9.67 6.64 7.63
N GLU A 173 -9.96 7.46 6.62
CA GLU A 173 -11.22 7.45 5.88
C GLU A 173 -11.47 6.13 5.13
N ASP A 174 -10.41 5.48 4.64
CA ASP A 174 -10.48 4.21 3.89
C ASP A 174 -10.51 2.95 4.80
N ASP A 175 -10.61 3.10 6.13
CA ASP A 175 -10.58 2.01 7.15
C ASP A 175 -9.37 1.07 6.99
N CYS A 176 -8.29 1.59 6.40
CA CYS A 176 -7.04 0.87 6.14
C CYS A 176 -6.03 1.05 7.28
N ALA A 177 -6.32 1.95 8.23
CA ALA A 177 -5.54 2.09 9.46
C ALA A 177 -5.82 0.89 10.39
N GLY A 178 -4.79 0.08 10.66
CA GLY A 178 -4.84 -0.85 11.78
C GLY A 178 -4.86 -0.11 13.13
N SER A 179 -4.37 -0.73 14.21
CA SER A 179 -4.24 -0.01 15.49
C SER A 179 -3.24 1.15 15.42
N ASN A 180 -2.26 1.07 14.51
CA ASN A 180 -1.17 2.04 14.35
C ASN A 180 -0.97 2.33 12.85
N ILE A 181 -0.64 3.58 12.51
CA ILE A 181 -0.32 3.99 11.13
C ILE A 181 1.21 4.01 10.96
N PRO A 182 1.78 3.16 10.08
CA PRO A 182 3.23 3.12 9.89
C PRO A 182 3.70 4.30 9.01
N LEU A 183 4.75 4.99 9.48
CA LEU A 183 5.37 6.13 8.77
C LEU A 183 6.87 5.86 8.53
N PRO A 184 7.23 4.96 7.59
CA PRO A 184 8.62 4.53 7.41
C PRO A 184 9.54 5.67 6.97
N ASN A 185 9.06 6.64 6.18
CA ASN A 185 9.93 7.68 5.62
C ASN A 185 10.15 8.90 6.53
N VAL A 186 9.88 8.77 7.84
CA VAL A 186 10.02 9.86 8.81
C VAL A 186 10.62 9.30 10.09
N THR A 187 11.78 9.80 10.51
CA THR A 187 12.39 9.43 11.78
C THR A 187 11.60 9.99 12.96
N SER A 188 11.64 9.37 14.14
CA SER A 188 10.87 9.84 15.31
C SER A 188 11.24 11.25 15.74
N LYS A 189 12.52 11.64 15.61
CA LYS A 189 12.97 13.02 15.87
C LYS A 189 12.23 14.04 14.98
N ILE A 190 12.05 13.73 13.69
CA ILE A 190 11.40 14.62 12.73
C ILE A 190 9.89 14.56 12.91
N LEU A 191 9.33 13.36 13.11
CA LEU A 191 7.92 13.17 13.39
C LEU A 191 7.48 13.94 14.63
N ALA A 192 8.27 13.93 15.71
CA ALA A 192 8.00 14.72 16.91
C ALA A 192 7.85 16.22 16.62
N LYS A 193 8.71 16.77 15.74
CA LYS A 193 8.61 18.18 15.30
C LYS A 193 7.39 18.44 14.42
N VAL A 194 7.06 17.52 13.52
CA VAL A 194 5.85 17.62 12.70
C VAL A 194 4.59 17.62 13.59
N ILE A 195 4.56 16.77 14.61
CA ILE A 195 3.47 16.71 15.59
C ILE A 195 3.38 18.00 16.40
N GLU A 196 4.51 18.53 16.87
CA GLU A 196 4.57 19.83 17.57
C GLU A 196 3.98 20.97 16.72
N TYR A 197 4.42 21.05 15.46
CA TYR A 197 3.92 22.04 14.50
C TYR A 197 2.41 21.92 14.29
N SER A 198 1.92 20.71 14.02
CA SER A 198 0.52 20.43 13.74
C SER A 198 -0.37 20.74 14.94
N LYS A 199 0.06 20.37 16.16
CA LYS A 199 -0.64 20.72 17.41
C LYS A 199 -0.84 22.22 17.54
N ARG A 200 0.22 23.00 17.34
CA ARG A 200 0.16 24.46 17.45
C ARG A 200 -0.78 25.09 16.43
N HIS A 201 -0.82 24.57 15.21
CA HIS A 201 -1.68 25.08 14.12
C HIS A 201 -3.15 24.73 14.30
N VAL A 202 -3.45 23.53 14.81
CA VAL A 202 -4.81 23.13 15.18
C VAL A 202 -5.33 24.01 16.33
N GLU A 203 -4.52 24.22 17.37
CA GLU A 203 -4.87 25.11 18.48
C GLU A 203 -5.13 26.55 18.02
N ALA A 204 -4.29 27.08 17.12
CA ALA A 204 -4.46 28.42 16.58
C ALA A 204 -5.71 28.54 15.70
N SER A 205 -5.99 27.53 14.88
CA SER A 205 -7.19 27.49 14.02
C SER A 205 -8.49 27.48 14.81
N SER A 206 -8.49 26.90 16.02
CA SER A 206 -9.66 26.92 16.92
C SER A 206 -9.96 28.29 17.55
N LYS A 207 -9.03 29.26 17.48
CA LYS A 207 -9.11 30.59 18.12
C LYS A 207 -9.34 31.72 17.09
N THR A 208 -9.97 31.40 15.96
CA THR A 208 -9.91 32.07 14.65
C THR A 208 -10.40 33.54 14.57
N GLU A 209 -10.89 34.16 15.65
CA GLU A 209 -11.39 35.55 15.63
C GLU A 209 -10.42 36.59 16.24
N ASP A 210 -9.31 36.15 16.84
CA ASP A 210 -8.32 37.04 17.45
C ASP A 210 -7.09 37.26 16.56
N LYS A 211 -6.93 38.49 16.01
CA LYS A 211 -5.69 38.89 15.30
C LYS A 211 -4.41 38.65 16.10
N ALA A 212 -4.49 38.72 17.42
CA ALA A 212 -3.36 38.42 18.30
C ALA A 212 -2.88 36.97 18.17
N ALA A 213 -3.80 36.01 17.96
CA ALA A 213 -3.46 34.60 17.79
C ALA A 213 -2.73 34.33 16.46
N GLU A 214 -3.05 35.09 15.41
CA GLU A 214 -2.37 35.00 14.11
C GLU A 214 -0.92 35.53 14.18
N ASP A 215 -0.71 36.64 14.88
CA ASP A 215 0.63 37.20 15.08
C ASP A 215 1.51 36.30 15.96
N GLU A 216 0.94 35.70 17.01
CA GLU A 216 1.63 34.69 17.83
C GLU A 216 2.01 33.43 17.03
N LEU A 217 1.17 33.01 16.09
CA LEU A 217 1.45 31.85 15.24
C LEU A 217 2.62 32.14 14.29
N LYS A 218 2.67 33.34 13.68
CA LYS A 218 3.80 33.76 12.84
C LYS A 218 5.12 33.82 13.60
N VAL A 219 5.09 34.25 14.86
CA VAL A 219 6.27 34.25 15.74
C VAL A 219 6.71 32.81 16.03
N PHE A 220 5.76 31.93 16.33
CA PHE A 220 6.06 30.50 16.50
C PHE A 220 6.68 29.89 15.24
N ASP A 221 6.10 30.12 14.07
CA ASP A 221 6.61 29.60 12.79
C ASP A 221 8.04 30.04 12.51
N ALA A 222 8.31 31.34 12.75
CA ALA A 222 9.63 31.91 12.56
C ALA A 222 10.68 31.33 13.53
N GLU A 223 10.30 30.93 14.74
CA GLU A 223 11.20 30.22 15.66
C GLU A 223 11.31 28.74 15.34
N PHE A 224 10.22 28.10 14.93
CA PHE A 224 10.14 26.66 14.64
C PHE A 224 11.13 26.23 13.55
N VAL A 225 11.28 27.06 12.51
CA VAL A 225 12.21 26.80 11.38
C VAL A 225 13.66 27.16 11.67
N LYS A 226 13.99 27.71 12.85
CA LYS A 226 15.39 27.97 13.26
C LYS A 226 16.08 26.70 13.75
N VAL A 227 16.18 25.74 12.85
CA VAL A 227 16.88 24.47 13.03
C VAL A 227 18.11 24.43 12.13
N ASP A 228 18.95 23.41 12.30
CA ASP A 228 20.06 23.16 11.36
C ASP A 228 19.52 22.75 9.98
N GLN A 229 20.34 22.90 8.93
CA GLN A 229 19.92 22.63 7.55
C GLN A 229 19.46 21.19 7.33
N GLY A 230 20.07 20.21 7.99
CA GLY A 230 19.69 18.81 7.89
C GLY A 230 18.27 18.61 8.39
N THR A 231 18.00 19.06 9.62
CA THR A 231 16.64 19.03 10.19
C THR A 231 15.64 19.81 9.33
N LEU A 232 16.03 20.95 8.72
CA LEU A 232 15.15 21.71 7.84
C LEU A 232 14.79 20.93 6.57
N PHE A 233 15.76 20.26 5.93
CA PHE A 233 15.52 19.43 4.75
C PHE A 233 14.68 18.20 5.09
N ASP A 234 14.95 17.55 6.23
CA ASP A 234 14.14 16.44 6.70
C ASP A 234 12.69 16.86 6.96
N LEU A 235 12.46 18.07 7.50
CA LEU A 235 11.12 18.63 7.65
C LEU A 235 10.43 18.88 6.31
N ILE A 236 11.15 19.33 5.28
CA ILE A 236 10.60 19.50 3.92
C ILE A 236 10.15 18.14 3.36
N LEU A 237 11.01 17.12 3.48
CA LEU A 237 10.72 15.77 3.00
C LEU A 237 9.53 15.16 3.75
N ALA A 238 9.50 15.28 5.08
CA ALA A 238 8.41 14.78 5.90
C ALA A 238 7.08 15.51 5.62
N ALA A 239 7.10 16.84 5.46
CA ALA A 239 5.91 17.62 5.13
C ALA A 239 5.33 17.26 3.75
N ASN A 240 6.19 17.01 2.77
CA ASN A 240 5.79 16.54 1.46
C ASN A 240 5.21 15.11 1.52
N TYR A 241 5.87 14.19 2.22
CA TYR A 241 5.41 12.80 2.39
C TYR A 241 4.05 12.71 3.12
N LEU A 242 3.89 13.46 4.20
CA LEU A 242 2.66 13.52 4.99
C LEU A 242 1.61 14.45 4.37
N ASN A 243 1.96 15.15 3.29
CA ASN A 243 1.10 16.11 2.61
C ASN A 243 0.50 17.16 3.57
N ILE A 244 1.39 17.83 4.32
CA ILE A 244 1.06 18.95 5.22
C ILE A 244 1.50 20.25 4.54
N LYS A 245 0.58 20.84 3.76
CA LYS A 245 0.89 21.97 2.89
C LYS A 245 1.45 23.19 3.63
N SER A 246 0.89 23.54 4.79
CA SER A 246 1.33 24.68 5.60
C SER A 246 2.80 24.57 6.03
N LEU A 247 3.19 23.39 6.52
CA LEU A 247 4.58 23.10 6.91
C LEU A 247 5.52 23.10 5.70
N LEU A 248 5.09 22.53 4.57
CA LEU A 248 5.88 22.52 3.34
C LEU A 248 6.11 23.94 2.82
N ASP A 249 5.06 24.77 2.76
CA ASP A 249 5.16 26.16 2.33
C ASP A 249 6.11 26.95 3.26
N LEU A 250 5.98 26.80 4.57
CA LEU A 250 6.82 27.49 5.57
C LEU A 250 8.31 27.13 5.41
N THR A 251 8.61 25.84 5.28
CA THR A 251 9.98 25.35 5.18
C THR A 251 10.60 25.70 3.82
N CYS A 252 9.85 25.58 2.72
CA CYS A 252 10.28 26.04 1.39
C CYS A 252 10.53 27.55 1.36
N GLN A 253 9.65 28.35 1.97
CA GLN A 253 9.82 29.79 2.07
C GLN A 253 11.09 30.14 2.86
N THR A 254 11.37 29.43 3.94
CA THR A 254 12.61 29.60 4.73
C THR A 254 13.86 29.37 3.87
N VAL A 255 13.88 28.31 3.06
CA VAL A 255 14.99 28.04 2.12
C VAL A 255 15.10 29.14 1.06
N ALA A 256 13.97 29.62 0.53
CA ALA A 256 13.96 30.72 -0.43
C ALA A 256 14.53 32.02 0.17
N ASP A 257 14.19 32.34 1.42
CA ASP A 257 14.74 33.51 2.12
C ASP A 257 16.23 33.37 2.44
N MET A 258 16.74 32.14 2.62
CA MET A 258 18.17 31.88 2.74
C MET A 258 18.94 32.14 1.44
N ILE A 259 18.28 32.12 0.28
CA ILE A 259 18.84 32.35 -1.05
C ILE A 259 18.69 33.83 -1.46
N LYS A 260 17.57 34.44 -1.09
CA LYS A 260 17.19 35.80 -1.49
C LYS A 260 18.28 36.82 -1.17
N GLY A 261 18.71 37.55 -2.20
CA GLY A 261 19.69 38.63 -2.08
C GLY A 261 21.14 38.17 -1.88
N LYS A 262 21.42 36.86 -1.91
CA LYS A 262 22.78 36.32 -1.89
C LYS A 262 23.34 36.14 -3.29
N THR A 263 24.66 36.27 -3.40
CA THR A 263 25.41 35.95 -4.62
C THR A 263 25.48 34.43 -4.83
N PRO A 264 25.68 33.95 -6.08
CA PRO A 264 25.89 32.53 -6.36
C PRO A 264 26.98 31.89 -5.50
N GLU A 265 28.06 32.62 -5.22
CA GLU A 265 29.18 32.18 -4.40
C GLU A 265 28.78 32.01 -2.92
N GLU A 266 28.00 32.95 -2.38
CA GLU A 266 27.46 32.86 -1.01
C GLU A 266 26.43 31.75 -0.87
N ILE A 267 25.59 31.53 -1.88
CA ILE A 267 24.62 30.41 -1.92
C ILE A 267 25.39 29.10 -1.91
N ARG A 268 26.36 28.93 -2.82
CA ARG A 268 27.21 27.73 -2.88
C ARG A 268 27.89 27.45 -1.55
N LYS A 269 28.43 28.48 -0.90
CA LYS A 269 29.03 28.34 0.43
C LYS A 269 28.00 27.97 1.49
N THR A 270 26.81 28.59 1.48
CA THR A 270 25.75 28.35 2.47
C THR A 270 25.26 26.90 2.41
N PHE A 271 25.06 26.36 1.21
CA PHE A 271 24.54 25.01 0.99
C PHE A 271 25.63 23.96 0.72
N ASN A 272 26.90 24.33 0.90
CA ASN A 272 28.06 23.47 0.66
C ASN A 272 28.06 22.82 -0.75
N ILE A 273 27.65 23.58 -1.76
CA ILE A 273 27.58 23.16 -3.17
C ILE A 273 28.92 23.42 -3.83
N LYS A 274 29.49 22.39 -4.46
CA LYS A 274 30.72 22.50 -5.25
C LYS A 274 30.41 23.23 -6.57
N ASN A 275 31.25 24.21 -6.94
CA ASN A 275 31.21 24.78 -8.28
C ASN A 275 31.77 23.75 -9.28
N ASP A 276 30.94 23.32 -10.23
CA ASP A 276 31.24 22.37 -11.28
C ASP A 276 31.41 23.04 -12.66
N PHE A 277 31.22 24.36 -12.75
CA PHE A 277 31.52 25.14 -13.95
C PHE A 277 33.03 25.36 -14.12
N THR A 278 33.47 25.33 -15.38
CA THR A 278 34.76 25.93 -15.77
C THR A 278 34.68 27.46 -15.70
N PRO A 279 35.82 28.17 -15.58
CA PRO A 279 35.84 29.63 -15.59
C PRO A 279 35.14 30.23 -16.82
N GLU A 280 35.31 29.61 -17.99
CA GLU A 280 34.71 30.02 -19.25
C GLU A 280 33.18 29.87 -19.25
N GLU A 281 32.66 28.74 -18.75
CA GLU A 281 31.21 28.50 -18.64
C GLU A 281 30.57 29.44 -17.60
N GLU A 282 31.25 29.70 -16.49
CA GLU A 282 30.73 30.64 -15.48
C GLU A 282 30.65 32.08 -16.01
N GLU A 283 31.64 32.51 -16.80
CA GLU A 283 31.64 33.82 -17.44
C GLU A 283 30.53 33.94 -18.49
N GLU A 284 30.29 32.88 -19.27
CA GLU A 284 29.20 32.81 -20.23
C GLU A 284 27.81 32.88 -19.56
N VAL A 285 27.59 32.08 -18.51
CA VAL A 285 26.33 32.09 -17.75
C VAL A 285 26.11 33.44 -17.07
N ARG A 286 27.16 34.08 -16.53
CA ARG A 286 27.08 35.42 -15.91
C ARG A 286 26.73 36.49 -16.96
N ARG A 287 27.27 36.38 -18.18
CA ARG A 287 26.94 37.28 -19.30
C ARG A 287 25.49 37.12 -19.78
N GLU A 288 25.01 35.88 -19.91
CA GLU A 288 23.62 35.60 -20.33
C GLU A 288 22.59 36.07 -19.29
N ASN A 289 22.94 35.96 -18.01
CA ASN A 289 22.07 36.33 -16.89
C ASN A 289 22.37 37.72 -16.33
N ALA A 290 23.02 38.60 -17.10
CA ALA A 290 23.38 39.95 -16.66
C ALA A 290 22.16 40.75 -16.16
N TRP A 291 20.98 40.50 -16.72
CA TRP A 291 19.70 41.10 -16.31
C TRP A 291 19.33 40.85 -14.83
N ALA A 292 19.86 39.79 -14.21
CA ALA A 292 19.59 39.46 -12.81
C ALA A 292 20.54 40.19 -11.82
N PHE A 293 21.53 40.92 -12.35
CA PHE A 293 22.55 41.64 -11.58
C PHE A 293 22.51 43.16 -11.78
N GLU A 294 21.52 43.69 -12.51
CA GLU A 294 21.20 45.13 -12.65
C GLU A 294 20.18 45.58 -11.59
#